data_AF-A0A6A3QZ99-F1
#
_entry.id   AF-A0A6A3QZ99-F1
#
_cell.length_a   1.000
_cell.length_b   1.000
_cell.length_c   1.000
_cell.angle_alpha   90.00
_cell.angle_beta   90.00
_cell.angle_gamma   90.00
#
_symmetry.space_group_name_H-M   'P 1'
#
loop_
_entity.id
_entity.type
_entity.pdbx_description
1 polymer ?
#
loop_
_entity_poly.entity_id
_entity_poly.type
_entity_poly.pdbx_seq_one_letter_code
_entity_poly.pdbx_strand_id
1 'polypeptide(L)'
;MSACFAFDQDSDDFEQLVAKAEAIVGAALKEYEPKTIRADPSVYLKLGVKAPQREWVAISVCNWLASLDTVHANYQRRSKPGPLVVGLIVFVAKEQSGIRRATAS
;
A
#
# COMPACT_ATOMS: atom_id res chain seq x y z
N MET A 1 -2.59 -7.70 8.38
CA MET A 1 -2.72 -8.75 7.35
C MET A 1 -1.69 -8.48 6.26
N SER A 2 -1.06 -9.52 5.70
CA SER A 2 -0.19 -9.41 4.51
C SER A 2 -0.75 -10.37 3.46
N ALA A 3 -0.98 -9.87 2.26
CA ALA A 3 -1.48 -10.66 1.13
C ALA A 3 -0.60 -10.39 -0.09
N CYS A 4 -0.51 -11.37 -0.98
CA CYS A 4 0.31 -11.31 -2.18
C CYS A 4 -0.56 -11.57 -3.41
N PHE A 5 -0.28 -10.88 -4.50
CA PHE A 5 -0.86 -11.15 -5.81
C PHE A 5 0.22 -11.01 -6.88
N ALA A 6 0.03 -11.70 -8.00
CA ALA A 6 0.88 -11.55 -9.16
C ALA A 6 0.43 -10.34 -9.99
N PHE A 7 1.40 -9.61 -10.50
CA PHE A 7 1.22 -8.46 -11.37
C PHE A 7 2.29 -8.53 -12.46
N ASP A 8 1.90 -8.26 -13.70
CA ASP A 8 2.78 -8.23 -14.86
C ASP A 8 2.92 -6.79 -15.35
N GLN A 9 4.11 -6.21 -15.21
CA GLN A 9 4.37 -4.81 -15.59
C GLN A 9 4.17 -4.54 -17.08
N ASP A 10 4.31 -5.56 -17.94
CA ASP A 10 4.18 -5.39 -19.38
C ASP A 10 2.73 -5.48 -19.86
N SER A 11 1.86 -6.13 -19.07
CA SER A 11 0.47 -6.42 -19.44
C SER A 11 -0.57 -5.68 -18.58
N ASP A 12 -0.26 -5.43 -17.32
CA ASP A 12 -1.16 -4.78 -16.37
C ASP A 12 -0.87 -3.26 -16.32
N ASP A 13 -1.93 -2.45 -16.33
CA ASP A 13 -1.83 -1.00 -16.13
C ASP A 13 -1.96 -0.58 -14.65
N PHE A 14 -1.85 0.72 -14.40
CA PHE A 14 -1.98 1.30 -13.07
C PHE A 14 -3.34 0.99 -12.42
N GLU A 15 -4.43 1.07 -13.18
CA GLU A 15 -5.78 0.86 -12.65
C GLU A 15 -5.99 -0.61 -12.27
N GLN A 16 -5.46 -1.54 -13.05
CA GLN A 16 -5.47 -2.96 -12.74
C GLN A 16 -4.64 -3.28 -11.49
N LEU A 17 -3.45 -2.66 -11.34
CA LEU A 17 -2.64 -2.79 -10.13
C LEU A 17 -3.41 -2.30 -8.88
N VAL A 18 -4.00 -1.12 -8.96
CA VAL A 18 -4.80 -0.54 -7.86
C VAL A 18 -6.02 -1.39 -7.58
N ALA A 19 -6.76 -1.85 -8.59
CA ALA A 19 -7.94 -2.69 -8.42
C ALA A 19 -7.62 -4.01 -7.70
N LYS A 20 -6.48 -4.65 -8.01
CA LYS A 20 -6.01 -5.86 -7.31
C LYS A 20 -5.71 -5.56 -5.83
N ALA A 21 -5.05 -4.43 -5.54
CA ALA A 21 -4.80 -3.99 -4.16
C ALA A 21 -6.11 -3.69 -3.42
N GLU A 22 -7.04 -2.96 -4.04
CA GLU A 22 -8.35 -2.61 -3.49
C GLU A 22 -9.21 -3.84 -3.18
N ALA A 23 -9.20 -4.86 -4.04
CA ALA A 23 -9.94 -6.09 -3.79
C ALA A 23 -9.47 -6.79 -2.50
N ILE A 24 -8.15 -6.83 -2.27
CA ILE A 24 -7.55 -7.37 -1.05
C ILE A 24 -7.93 -6.51 0.16
N VAL A 25 -7.85 -5.18 0.03
CA VAL A 25 -8.20 -4.26 1.12
C VAL A 25 -9.68 -4.37 1.47
N GLY A 26 -10.57 -4.43 0.49
CA GLY A 26 -12.00 -4.59 0.69
C GLY A 26 -12.36 -5.92 1.36
N ALA A 27 -11.67 -7.01 1.00
CA ALA A 27 -11.82 -8.29 1.69
C ALA A 27 -11.33 -8.20 3.14
N ALA A 28 -10.15 -7.62 3.38
CA ALA A 28 -9.59 -7.45 4.71
C ALA A 28 -10.49 -6.57 5.60
N LEU A 29 -10.99 -5.45 5.09
CA LEU A 29 -11.86 -4.53 5.83
C LEU A 29 -13.16 -5.17 6.31
N LYS A 30 -13.69 -6.18 5.58
CA LYS A 30 -14.86 -6.95 6.03
C LYS A 30 -14.56 -7.83 7.26
N GLU A 31 -13.30 -8.23 7.45
CA GLU A 31 -12.86 -9.00 8.61
C GLU A 31 -12.51 -8.10 9.81
N TYR A 32 -12.17 -6.83 9.57
CA TYR A 32 -11.92 -5.85 10.63
C TYR A 32 -13.22 -5.37 11.28
N GLU A 33 -13.11 -4.84 12.51
CA GLU A 33 -14.26 -4.33 13.25
C GLU A 33 -15.11 -3.35 12.42
N PRO A 34 -16.46 -3.33 12.58
CA PRO A 34 -17.39 -2.50 11.78
C PRO A 34 -17.09 -1.00 11.73
N LYS A 35 -16.18 -0.49 12.58
CA LYS A 35 -15.78 0.91 12.67
C LYS A 35 -14.48 1.22 11.93
N THR A 36 -13.90 0.28 11.18
CA THR A 36 -12.65 0.53 10.46
C THR A 36 -12.95 1.19 9.11
N ILE A 37 -12.43 2.41 8.91
CA ILE A 37 -12.59 3.20 7.70
C ILE A 37 -11.25 3.39 7.00
N ARG A 38 -11.29 3.56 5.68
CA ARG A 38 -10.13 4.00 4.89
C ARG A 38 -10.32 5.46 4.48
N ALA A 39 -9.75 6.36 5.27
CA ALA A 39 -9.82 7.80 4.98
C ALA A 39 -8.83 8.20 3.86
N ASP A 40 -7.71 7.49 3.74
CA ASP A 40 -6.70 7.70 2.70
C ASP A 40 -6.82 6.63 1.61
N PRO A 41 -7.29 6.96 0.40
CA PRO A 41 -7.41 6.00 -0.70
C PRO A 41 -6.06 5.70 -1.37
N SER A 42 -4.98 6.34 -0.96
CA SER A 42 -3.68 6.16 -1.61
C SER A 42 -3.14 4.74 -1.42
N VAL A 43 -2.48 4.23 -2.46
CA VAL A 43 -1.61 3.06 -2.39
C VAL A 43 -0.18 3.57 -2.32
N TYR A 44 0.59 3.10 -1.34
CA TYR A 44 1.97 3.50 -1.14
C TYR A 44 2.92 2.40 -1.55
N LEU A 45 3.94 2.75 -2.33
CA LEU A 45 5.01 1.85 -2.72
C LEU A 45 6.20 2.00 -1.76
N LYS A 46 6.69 0.86 -1.28
CA LYS A 46 7.94 0.79 -0.54
C LYS A 46 9.12 0.67 -1.52
N LEU A 47 9.92 1.74 -1.67
CA LEU A 47 11.03 1.80 -2.63
C LEU A 47 12.19 0.82 -2.37
N GLY A 48 12.21 0.16 -1.20
CA GLY A 48 13.17 -0.89 -0.90
C GLY A 48 12.82 -1.66 0.37
N VAL A 49 13.33 -2.89 0.50
CA VAL A 49 12.94 -3.83 1.58
C VAL A 49 13.01 -3.22 2.99
N LYS A 50 14.00 -2.33 3.24
CA LYS A 50 14.21 -1.66 4.53
C LYS A 50 13.86 -0.16 4.54
N ALA A 51 13.17 0.32 3.50
CA ALA A 51 12.80 1.74 3.42
C ALA A 51 11.85 2.13 4.57
N PRO A 52 12.18 3.16 5.37
CA PRO A 52 11.31 3.67 6.42
C PRO A 52 10.04 4.30 5.84
N GLN A 53 9.00 4.45 6.65
CA GLN A 53 7.68 4.95 6.21
C GLN A 53 7.74 6.32 5.50
N ARG A 54 8.63 7.21 5.95
CA ARG A 54 8.83 8.53 5.33
C ARG A 54 9.35 8.48 3.89
N GLU A 55 9.88 7.34 3.46
CA GLU A 55 10.41 7.10 2.11
C GLU A 55 9.42 6.31 1.24
N TRP A 56 8.22 6.01 1.75
CA TRP A 56 7.18 5.38 0.94
C TRP A 56 6.53 6.44 0.05
N VAL A 57 6.21 6.05 -1.18
CA VAL A 57 5.70 6.97 -2.20
C VAL A 57 4.27 6.60 -2.53
N ALA A 58 3.35 7.56 -2.43
CA ALA A 58 2.00 7.40 -2.96
C ALA A 58 2.08 7.27 -4.49
N ILE A 59 1.64 6.13 -5.02
CA ILE A 59 1.70 5.87 -6.46
C ILE A 59 0.46 6.43 -7.17
N SER A 60 0.68 6.91 -8.39
CA SER A 60 -0.33 7.41 -9.31
C SER A 60 0.00 6.94 -10.72
N VAL A 61 -0.96 7.10 -11.63
CA VAL A 61 -0.76 6.83 -13.07
C VAL A 61 0.49 7.51 -13.64
N CYS A 62 0.89 8.66 -13.08
CA CYS A 62 2.03 9.44 -13.57
C CYS A 62 3.40 8.96 -13.04
N ASN A 63 3.46 8.27 -11.90
CA ASN A 63 4.73 8.00 -11.22
C ASN A 63 5.01 6.51 -10.93
N TRP A 64 4.01 5.62 -11.12
CA TRP A 64 4.10 4.25 -10.64
C TRP A 64 5.21 3.45 -11.33
N LEU A 65 5.37 3.58 -12.65
CA LEU A 65 6.44 2.91 -13.41
C LEU A 65 7.84 3.36 -12.95
N ALA A 66 8.08 4.68 -12.87
CA ALA A 66 9.36 5.21 -12.39
C ALA A 66 9.68 4.78 -10.95
N SER A 67 8.64 4.62 -10.13
CA SER A 67 8.78 4.13 -8.76
C SER A 67 9.10 2.63 -8.73
N LEU A 68 8.53 1.82 -9.64
CA LEU A 68 8.90 0.41 -9.84
C LEU A 68 10.34 0.27 -10.36
N ASP A 69 10.78 1.10 -11.30
CA ASP A 69 12.17 1.12 -11.78
C ASP A 69 13.15 1.36 -10.62
N THR A 70 12.78 2.24 -9.70
CA THR A 70 13.57 2.51 -8.48
C THR A 70 13.64 1.28 -7.57
N VAL A 71 12.51 0.56 -7.40
CA VAL A 71 12.47 -0.70 -6.65
C VAL A 71 13.36 -1.76 -7.31
N HIS A 72 13.29 -1.90 -8.63
CA HIS A 72 14.13 -2.80 -9.42
C HIS A 72 15.62 -2.49 -9.24
N ALA A 73 16.03 -1.23 -9.40
CA ALA A 73 17.42 -0.81 -9.22
C ALA A 73 17.92 -1.08 -7.79
N ASN A 74 17.08 -0.82 -6.79
CA ASN A 74 17.41 -1.10 -5.39
C ASN A 74 17.52 -2.60 -5.09
N TYR A 75 16.72 -3.44 -5.75
CA TYR A 75 16.78 -4.89 -5.64
C TYR A 75 18.06 -5.46 -6.27
N GLN A 76 18.37 -5.03 -7.50
CA GLN A 76 19.59 -5.43 -8.22
C GLN A 76 20.86 -5.09 -7.46
N ARG A 77 20.91 -3.94 -6.77
CA ARG A 77 22.05 -3.55 -5.92
C ARG A 77 22.23 -4.41 -4.66
N ARG A 78 21.17 -5.12 -4.22
CA ARG A 78 21.13 -5.77 -2.89
C ARG A 78 21.19 -7.30 -2.91
N SER A 79 20.88 -7.99 -4.00
CA SER A 79 20.52 -9.44 -3.94
C SER A 79 21.22 -10.20 -5.07
N LYS A 80 21.88 -11.35 -4.84
CA LYS A 80 21.37 -12.70 -4.49
C LYS A 80 20.11 -13.12 -5.28
N PRO A 81 20.12 -14.30 -5.93
CA PRO A 81 19.09 -14.70 -6.89
C PRO A 81 17.71 -14.91 -6.23
N GLY A 82 16.65 -14.47 -6.92
CA GLY A 82 15.25 -14.67 -6.53
C GLY A 82 14.26 -13.80 -7.34
N PRO A 83 12.95 -13.98 -7.18
CA PRO A 83 11.96 -13.08 -7.75
C PRO A 83 11.98 -11.73 -7.04
N LEU A 84 11.66 -10.66 -7.77
CA LEU A 84 11.42 -9.35 -7.17
C LEU A 84 10.08 -9.38 -6.42
N VAL A 85 10.09 -8.91 -5.18
CA VAL A 85 8.87 -8.72 -4.38
C VAL A 85 8.72 -7.24 -4.08
N VAL A 86 7.57 -6.69 -4.47
CA VAL A 86 7.23 -5.27 -4.31
C VAL A 86 6.29 -5.11 -3.11
N GLY A 87 6.58 -4.15 -2.23
CA GLY A 87 5.75 -3.86 -1.06
C GLY A 87 4.77 -2.73 -1.32
N LEU A 88 3.47 -3.05 -1.40
CA LEU A 88 2.39 -2.07 -1.43
C LEU A 88 1.75 -1.94 -0.05
N ILE A 89 1.54 -0.71 0.40
CA ILE A 89 1.00 -0.37 1.71
C ILE A 89 -0.24 0.50 1.54
N VAL A 90 -1.27 0.21 2.33
CA VAL A 90 -2.47 1.03 2.46
C VAL A 90 -2.72 1.32 3.93
N PHE A 91 -3.29 2.49 4.24
CA PHE A 91 -3.65 2.86 5.60
C PHE A 91 -5.14 2.69 5.83
N VAL A 92 -5.48 2.07 6.96
CA VAL A 92 -6.84 1.98 7.47
C VAL A 92 -6.83 2.47 8.91
N ALA A 93 -7.89 3.17 9.31
CA ALA A 93 -8.03 3.72 10.65
C ALA A 93 -9.35 3.24 11.26
N LYS A 94 -9.32 2.88 12.54
CA LYS A 94 -10.57 2.73 13.29
C LYS A 94 -11.14 4.12 13.52
N GLU A 95 -12.41 4.32 13.20
CA GLU A 95 -13.16 5.51 13.55
C GLU A 95 -13.03 5.70 15.08
N GLN A 96 -12.30 6.74 15.49
CA GLN A 96 -12.29 7.15 16.89
C GLN A 96 -13.63 7.81 17.15
N SER A 97 -14.54 7.10 17.84
CA SER A 97 -15.74 7.73 18.37
C SER A 97 -15.31 8.94 19.20
N GLY A 98 -15.74 10.14 18.78
CA GLY A 98 -15.29 11.40 19.35
C GLY A 98 -15.26 11.34 20.87
N ILE A 99 -14.10 11.63 21.45
CA ILE A 99 -13.96 11.88 22.88
C ILE A 99 -14.84 13.10 23.15
N ARG A 100 -16.05 12.88 23.69
CA ARG A 100 -16.79 13.94 24.37
C ARG A 100 -15.91 14.36 25.54
N ARG A 101 -15.19 15.49 25.42
CA ARG A 101 -14.77 16.22 26.61
C ARG A 101 -16.06 16.63 27.31
N ALA A 102 -16.37 15.98 28.42
CA ALA A 102 -17.36 16.49 29.34
C ALA A 102 -16.87 17.88 29.80
N THR A 103 -17.68 18.90 29.54
CA THR A 103 -17.60 20.18 30.23
C THR A 103 -17.82 19.90 31.70
N ALA A 104 -16.81 20.15 32.54
CA ALA A 104 -17.05 20.40 33.95
C ALA A 104 -17.20 21.92 34.09
N SER A 105 -18.43 22.35 34.43
CA SER A 105 -18.72 23.69 34.95
C SER A 105 -18.37 23.76 36.42
#